data_AF-A0A401U2W3-F1
#
_entry.id   AF-A0A401U2W3-F1
#
_cell.length_a   1.000
_cell.length_b   1.000
_cell.length_c   1.000
_cell.angle_alpha   90.00
_cell.angle_beta   90.00
_cell.angle_gamma   90.00
#
_symmetry.space_group_name_H-M   'P 1'
#
loop_
_entity.id
_entity.type
_entity.pdbx_description
1 polymer ?
#
loop_
_entity_poly.entity_id
_entity_poly.type
_entity_poly.pdbx_seq_one_letter_code
_entity_poly.pdbx_strand_id
1 'polypeptide(L)'
;MHACGHDGHTAMLLGAAKYLTETRNFDGTAVVIFQPAEEGGAGGKAMVDDGLMTRWGIQEVYGLHNMPGLPEGYFATTPGPMLASSDTLKIVVRGKGGHAGAAPHEAIDSVLIGAQIINALQSIVSRNLDPLKSAVISITMFEAGSAFNVIPETVTLGGTVRT
;
A
#
# COMPACT_ATOMS: atom_id res chain seq x y z
N MET A 1 -9.42 11.81 -11.38
CA MET A 1 -8.51 12.90 -11.00
C MET A 1 -7.11 12.32 -10.91
N HIS A 2 -6.10 12.93 -11.54
CA HIS A 2 -4.69 12.51 -11.40
C HIS A 2 -4.04 13.16 -10.17
N ALA A 3 -4.44 12.70 -8.97
CA ALA A 3 -3.97 13.31 -7.72
C ALA A 3 -2.51 12.93 -7.37
N CYS A 4 -1.97 11.87 -7.97
CA CYS A 4 -0.60 11.39 -7.77
C CYS A 4 0.37 11.88 -8.88
N GLY A 5 -0.10 12.68 -9.84
CA GLY A 5 0.76 13.28 -10.88
C GLY A 5 1.22 12.34 -12.01
N HIS A 6 0.58 11.18 -12.17
CA HIS A 6 0.92 10.18 -13.20
C HIS A 6 0.76 10.70 -14.63
N ASP A 7 -0.08 11.71 -14.83
CA ASP A 7 -0.19 12.48 -16.06
C ASP A 7 1.11 13.25 -16.36
N GLY A 8 1.66 13.92 -15.36
CA GLY A 8 2.97 14.58 -15.44
C GLY A 8 4.10 13.60 -15.73
N HIS A 9 4.13 12.43 -15.08
CA HIS A 9 5.14 11.39 -15.35
C HIS A 9 5.07 10.90 -16.79
N THR A 10 3.86 10.64 -17.30
CA THR A 10 3.63 10.23 -18.69
C THR A 10 4.10 11.29 -19.68
N ALA A 11 3.77 12.57 -19.43
CA ALA A 11 4.20 13.68 -20.27
C ALA A 11 5.74 13.85 -20.30
N MET A 12 6.39 13.77 -19.13
CA MET A 12 7.86 13.84 -19.03
C MET A 12 8.52 12.70 -19.79
N LEU A 13 8.01 11.47 -19.65
CA LEU A 13 8.58 10.30 -20.33
C LEU A 13 8.40 10.36 -21.85
N LEU A 14 7.25 10.85 -22.34
CA LEU A 14 7.04 11.12 -23.76
C LEU A 14 8.00 12.18 -24.30
N GLY A 15 8.27 13.24 -23.54
CA GLY A 15 9.25 14.27 -23.88
C GLY A 15 10.67 13.71 -23.99
N ALA A 16 11.08 12.87 -23.02
CA ALA A 16 12.36 12.18 -23.06
C ALA A 16 12.46 11.24 -24.27
N ALA A 17 11.40 10.45 -24.54
CA ALA A 17 11.35 9.57 -25.71
C ALA A 17 11.51 10.35 -27.02
N LYS A 18 10.80 11.48 -27.18
CA LYS A 18 10.95 12.38 -28.34
C LYS A 18 12.41 12.81 -28.52
N TYR A 19 13.03 13.35 -27.47
CA TYR A 19 14.42 13.82 -27.53
C TYR A 19 15.43 12.71 -27.86
N LEU A 20 15.30 11.54 -27.24
CA LEU A 20 16.16 10.39 -27.50
C LEU A 20 16.01 9.90 -28.95
N THR A 21 14.81 9.95 -29.52
CA THR A 21 14.58 9.56 -30.92
C THR A 21 15.12 10.56 -31.94
N GLU A 22 15.12 11.86 -31.61
CA GLU A 22 15.62 12.92 -32.49
C GLU A 22 17.16 12.92 -32.58
N THR A 23 17.83 12.68 -31.45
CA THR A 23 19.30 12.77 -31.38
C THR A 23 19.99 11.44 -31.60
N ARG A 24 19.43 10.35 -31.04
CA ARG A 24 20.06 9.02 -30.96
C ARG A 24 21.52 9.07 -30.48
N ASN A 25 21.89 10.10 -29.72
CA ASN A 25 23.26 10.36 -29.31
C ASN A 25 23.61 9.60 -28.02
N PHE A 26 23.52 8.28 -28.08
CA PHE A 26 23.87 7.37 -26.99
C PHE A 26 24.22 6.00 -27.57
N ASP A 27 25.03 5.24 -26.85
CA ASP A 27 25.32 3.84 -27.17
C ASP A 27 24.36 2.92 -26.40
N GLY A 28 23.83 1.90 -27.07
CA GLY A 28 22.88 0.94 -26.49
C GLY A 28 21.40 1.18 -26.80
N THR A 29 20.52 0.68 -25.92
CA THR A 29 19.07 0.67 -26.12
C THR A 29 18.35 1.31 -24.94
N ALA A 30 17.47 2.26 -25.23
CA ALA A 30 16.56 2.86 -24.26
C ALA A 30 15.15 2.26 -24.42
N VAL A 31 14.62 1.67 -23.35
CA VAL A 31 13.26 1.10 -23.30
C VAL A 31 12.37 2.05 -22.49
N VAL A 32 11.28 2.51 -23.10
CA VAL A 32 10.34 3.45 -22.50
C VAL A 32 9.13 2.69 -21.95
N ILE A 33 8.96 2.66 -20.62
CA ILE A 33 7.98 1.81 -19.93
C ILE A 33 6.80 2.65 -19.45
N PHE A 34 5.64 2.52 -20.11
CA PHE A 34 4.38 3.14 -19.67
C PHE A 34 3.60 2.14 -18.83
N GLN A 35 3.88 2.11 -17.53
CA GLN A 35 3.26 1.16 -16.60
C GLN A 35 1.79 1.54 -16.30
N PRO A 36 0.82 0.61 -16.44
CA PRO A 36 -0.54 0.82 -15.96
C PRO A 36 -0.68 0.54 -14.45
N ALA A 37 -1.84 0.88 -13.90
CA ALA A 37 -2.37 0.29 -12.65
C ALA A 37 -1.42 0.27 -11.44
N GLU A 38 -0.67 1.37 -11.23
CA GLU A 38 0.25 1.51 -10.09
C GLU A 38 -0.49 1.58 -8.74
N GLU A 39 -1.65 2.28 -8.72
CA GLU A 39 -2.50 2.54 -7.55
C GLU A 39 -3.22 1.27 -7.02
N GLY A 40 -2.44 0.26 -6.63
CA GLY A 40 -2.92 -1.02 -6.07
C GLY A 40 -3.28 -2.11 -7.09
N GLY A 41 -3.22 -1.82 -8.40
CA GLY A 41 -3.54 -2.79 -9.45
C GLY A 41 -2.37 -3.68 -9.90
N ALA A 42 -1.18 -3.50 -9.31
CA ALA A 42 0.02 -4.29 -9.54
C ALA A 42 0.48 -4.35 -11.02
N GLY A 43 0.30 -3.26 -11.78
CA GLY A 43 0.65 -3.25 -13.21
C GLY A 43 2.14 -3.50 -13.50
N GLY A 44 3.05 -3.05 -12.63
CA GLY A 44 4.48 -3.37 -12.75
C GLY A 44 4.75 -4.88 -12.69
N LYS A 45 4.09 -5.59 -11.74
CA LYS A 45 4.18 -7.05 -11.66
C LYS A 45 3.62 -7.70 -12.93
N ALA A 46 2.45 -7.27 -13.40
CA ALA A 46 1.84 -7.82 -14.61
C ALA A 46 2.75 -7.68 -15.84
N MET A 47 3.44 -6.55 -16.00
CA MET A 47 4.38 -6.35 -17.10
C MET A 47 5.63 -7.24 -16.98
N VAL A 48 6.17 -7.40 -15.76
CA VAL A 48 7.31 -8.30 -15.51
C VAL A 48 6.92 -9.76 -15.80
N ASP A 49 5.73 -10.19 -15.36
CA ASP A 49 5.19 -11.52 -15.64
C ASP A 49 4.97 -11.74 -17.16
N ASP A 50 4.63 -10.69 -17.92
CA ASP A 50 4.56 -10.68 -19.40
C ASP A 50 5.95 -10.58 -20.09
N GLY A 51 7.02 -10.73 -19.32
CA GLY A 51 8.40 -10.81 -19.81
C GLY A 51 9.04 -9.46 -20.14
N LEU A 52 8.56 -8.33 -19.61
CA LEU A 52 9.12 -7.00 -19.85
C LEU A 52 10.65 -6.96 -19.78
N MET A 53 11.22 -7.59 -18.74
CA MET A 53 12.67 -7.56 -18.49
C MET A 53 13.45 -8.38 -19.53
N THR A 54 12.94 -9.56 -19.89
CA THR A 54 13.65 -10.51 -20.76
C THR A 54 13.45 -10.20 -22.24
N ARG A 55 12.26 -9.76 -22.66
CA ARG A 55 11.92 -9.44 -24.06
C ARG A 55 12.82 -8.35 -24.66
N TRP A 56 13.29 -7.42 -23.83
CA TRP A 56 14.13 -6.30 -24.24
C TRP A 56 15.54 -6.31 -23.63
N GLY A 57 15.89 -7.35 -22.86
CA GLY A 57 17.20 -7.46 -22.21
C GLY A 57 17.51 -6.30 -21.27
N ILE A 58 16.53 -5.84 -20.49
CA ILE A 58 16.67 -4.67 -19.62
C ILE A 58 17.66 -4.99 -18.48
N GLN A 59 18.74 -4.22 -18.41
CA GLN A 59 19.80 -4.37 -17.41
C GLN A 59 19.57 -3.48 -16.19
N GLU A 60 18.98 -2.30 -16.41
CA GLU A 60 18.76 -1.28 -15.38
C GLU A 60 17.42 -0.57 -15.63
N VAL A 61 16.74 -0.18 -14.55
CA VAL A 61 15.46 0.52 -14.60
C VAL A 61 15.57 1.80 -13.78
N TYR A 62 15.14 2.90 -14.38
CA TYR A 62 15.10 4.22 -13.76
C TYR A 62 13.65 4.68 -13.67
N GLY A 63 13.25 5.15 -12.49
CA GLY A 63 11.92 5.70 -12.23
C GLY A 63 12.03 7.01 -11.45
N LEU A 64 11.06 7.89 -11.65
CA LEU A 64 10.92 9.12 -10.88
C LEU A 64 9.46 9.33 -10.51
N HIS A 65 9.25 10.03 -9.40
CA HIS A 65 7.94 10.48 -8.95
C HIS A 65 8.05 11.96 -8.61
N ASN A 66 7.06 12.76 -9.01
CA ASN A 66 6.99 14.15 -8.55
C ASN A 66 6.75 14.17 -7.03
N MET A 67 7.40 15.08 -6.32
CA MET A 67 7.29 15.18 -4.88
C MET A 67 6.74 16.56 -4.50
N PRO A 68 5.43 16.69 -4.19
CA PRO A 68 4.88 17.93 -3.66
C PRO A 68 5.66 18.40 -2.43
N GLY A 69 6.11 19.66 -2.44
CA GLY A 69 6.90 20.25 -1.36
C GLY A 69 8.41 20.24 -1.57
N LEU A 70 8.93 19.51 -2.57
CA LEU A 70 10.32 19.64 -3.01
C LEU A 70 10.42 20.81 -4.02
N PRO A 71 11.38 21.75 -3.87
CA PRO A 71 11.54 22.83 -4.84
C PRO A 71 11.86 22.33 -6.25
N GLU A 72 11.42 23.06 -7.25
CA GLU A 72 11.69 22.75 -8.66
C GLU A 72 13.20 22.72 -8.95
N GLY A 73 13.63 21.79 -9.82
CA GLY A 73 15.04 21.60 -10.18
C GLY A 73 15.83 20.73 -9.20
N TYR A 74 15.23 20.27 -8.10
CA TYR A 74 15.87 19.36 -7.14
C TYR A 74 15.42 17.92 -7.36
N PHE A 75 16.35 16.99 -7.15
CA PHE A 75 16.09 15.55 -7.09
C PHE A 75 16.49 15.04 -5.71
N ALA A 76 15.63 14.24 -5.09
CA ALA A 76 15.91 13.53 -3.86
C ALA A 76 16.05 12.03 -4.17
N THR A 77 17.12 11.41 -3.67
CA THR A 77 17.40 9.97 -3.82
C THR A 77 18.14 9.47 -2.59
N THR A 78 18.12 8.15 -2.38
CA THR A 78 18.89 7.49 -1.33
C THR A 78 19.45 6.17 -1.85
N PRO A 79 20.68 5.78 -1.49
CA PRO A 79 21.11 4.40 -1.68
C PRO A 79 20.26 3.46 -0.81
N GLY A 80 19.94 2.29 -1.34
CA GLY A 80 19.16 1.27 -0.61
C GLY A 80 17.63 1.51 -0.66
N PRO A 81 16.88 0.96 0.31
CA PRO A 81 15.42 1.09 0.35
C PRO A 81 14.96 2.56 0.42
N MET A 82 14.10 2.95 -0.52
CA MET A 82 13.58 4.32 -0.61
C MET A 82 12.16 4.47 -0.06
N LEU A 83 11.32 3.44 -0.19
CA LEU A 83 9.92 3.44 0.25
C LEU A 83 9.64 2.16 1.05
N ALA A 84 8.65 2.24 1.95
CA ALA A 84 8.18 1.08 2.70
C ALA A 84 7.26 0.20 1.84
N SER A 85 7.28 -1.11 2.08
CA SER A 85 6.24 -2.02 1.58
C SER A 85 4.87 -1.60 2.12
N SER A 86 3.81 -1.94 1.41
CA SER A 86 2.43 -1.67 1.86
C SER A 86 1.56 -2.88 1.62
N ASP A 87 0.97 -3.40 2.68
CA ASP A 87 0.02 -4.52 2.65
C ASP A 87 -1.34 -4.10 3.21
N THR A 88 -2.39 -4.78 2.78
CA THR A 88 -3.74 -4.63 3.34
C THR A 88 -4.05 -5.77 4.29
N LEU A 89 -4.68 -5.47 5.42
CA LEU A 89 -5.11 -6.46 6.40
C LEU A 89 -6.63 -6.43 6.57
N LYS A 90 -7.24 -7.62 6.68
CA LYS A 90 -8.65 -7.80 7.03
C LYS A 90 -8.77 -8.91 8.06
N ILE A 91 -9.35 -8.61 9.21
CA ILE A 91 -9.56 -9.56 10.31
C ILE A 91 -11.07 -9.68 10.53
N VAL A 92 -11.61 -10.89 10.46
CA VAL A 92 -13.01 -11.17 10.77
C VAL A 92 -13.05 -11.98 12.06
N VAL A 93 -13.64 -11.40 13.11
CA VAL A 93 -13.82 -12.07 14.40
C VAL A 93 -15.26 -12.56 14.48
N ARG A 94 -15.44 -13.86 14.76
CA ARG A 94 -16.75 -14.49 14.96
C ARG A 94 -16.90 -14.92 16.41
N GLY A 95 -17.88 -14.34 17.09
CA GLY A 95 -18.31 -14.71 18.42
C GLY A 95 -19.67 -15.42 18.37
N LYS A 96 -20.54 -15.05 19.30
CA LYS A 96 -21.90 -15.56 19.43
C LYS A 96 -22.79 -14.39 19.83
N GLY A 97 -23.76 -14.05 18.99
CA GLY A 97 -24.67 -12.95 19.26
C GLY A 97 -25.56 -13.21 20.49
N GLY A 98 -26.12 -12.15 21.06
CA GLY A 98 -27.00 -12.26 22.22
C GLY A 98 -27.60 -10.93 22.67
N HIS A 99 -28.50 -10.96 23.65
CA HIS A 99 -29.12 -9.74 24.15
C HIS A 99 -28.19 -9.03 25.14
N ALA A 100 -27.67 -7.86 24.73
CA ALA A 100 -26.60 -7.16 25.43
C ALA A 100 -26.93 -6.81 26.90
N GLY A 101 -28.15 -6.31 27.14
CA GLY A 101 -28.56 -5.87 28.48
C GLY A 101 -29.14 -6.98 29.38
N ALA A 102 -29.61 -8.08 28.79
CA ALA A 102 -30.36 -9.11 29.53
C ALA A 102 -29.56 -10.40 29.76
N ALA A 103 -28.71 -10.80 28.80
CA ALA A 103 -28.02 -12.09 28.83
C ALA A 103 -26.61 -12.04 28.19
N PRO A 104 -25.72 -11.12 28.59
CA PRO A 104 -24.37 -11.05 28.02
C PRO A 104 -23.54 -12.32 28.30
N HIS A 105 -23.81 -13.03 29.40
CA HIS A 105 -23.12 -14.27 29.77
C HIS A 105 -23.48 -15.47 28.87
N GLU A 106 -24.54 -15.37 28.08
CA GLU A 106 -24.90 -16.39 27.08
C GLU A 106 -24.28 -16.11 25.69
N ALA A 107 -23.60 -14.96 25.55
CA ALA A 107 -22.99 -14.48 24.31
C ALA A 107 -21.46 -14.56 24.36
N ILE A 108 -20.83 -14.44 23.18
CA ILE A 108 -19.39 -14.21 23.05
C ILE A 108 -19.25 -12.88 22.32
N ASP A 109 -18.88 -11.84 23.05
CA ASP A 109 -18.86 -10.46 22.56
C ASP A 109 -17.73 -10.23 21.54
N SER A 110 -18.08 -10.23 20.26
CA SER A 110 -17.14 -10.00 19.18
C SER A 110 -16.58 -8.58 19.19
N VAL A 111 -17.34 -7.58 19.66
CA VAL A 111 -16.88 -6.18 19.74
C VAL A 111 -15.77 -6.06 20.77
N LEU A 112 -15.97 -6.65 21.95
CA LEU A 112 -14.94 -6.67 23.00
C LEU A 112 -13.65 -7.34 22.52
N ILE A 113 -13.76 -8.49 21.84
CA ILE A 113 -12.61 -9.20 21.26
C ILE A 113 -11.90 -8.32 20.20
N GLY A 114 -12.67 -7.69 19.31
CA GLY A 114 -12.12 -6.78 18.30
C GLY A 114 -11.31 -5.64 18.92
N ALA A 115 -11.82 -5.02 19.98
CA ALA A 115 -11.10 -3.96 20.70
C ALA A 115 -9.79 -4.46 21.34
N GLN A 116 -9.80 -5.66 21.93
CA GLN A 116 -8.58 -6.28 22.48
C GLN A 116 -7.55 -6.57 21.39
N ILE A 117 -7.98 -7.03 20.22
CA ILE A 117 -7.09 -7.24 19.07
C ILE A 117 -6.42 -5.94 18.65
N ILE A 118 -7.17 -4.83 18.52
CA ILE A 118 -6.60 -3.53 18.14
C ILE A 118 -5.52 -3.08 19.13
N ASN A 119 -5.81 -3.18 20.43
CA ASN A 119 -4.85 -2.83 21.48
C ASN A 119 -3.59 -3.71 21.41
N ALA A 120 -3.77 -5.02 21.24
CA ALA A 120 -2.67 -5.96 21.14
C ALA A 120 -1.80 -5.72 19.89
N LEU A 121 -2.40 -5.35 18.75
CA LEU A 121 -1.65 -5.05 17.52
C LEU A 121 -0.64 -3.90 17.71
N GLN A 122 -0.94 -2.92 18.56
CA GLN A 122 0.00 -1.82 18.86
C GLN A 122 1.29 -2.31 19.51
N SER A 123 1.25 -3.46 20.20
CA SER A 123 2.42 -4.07 20.82
C SER A 123 3.44 -4.60 19.81
N ILE A 124 3.02 -4.93 18.58
CA ILE A 124 3.94 -5.46 17.55
C ILE A 124 5.00 -4.41 17.21
N VAL A 125 4.57 -3.21 16.81
CA VAL A 125 5.50 -2.13 16.46
C VAL A 125 6.24 -1.65 17.69
N SER A 126 5.56 -1.50 18.82
CA SER A 126 6.19 -0.90 20.00
C SER A 126 7.13 -1.86 20.73
N ARG A 127 6.90 -3.18 20.75
CA ARG A 127 7.63 -4.15 21.59
C ARG A 127 8.37 -5.24 20.82
N ASN A 128 7.94 -5.62 19.62
CA ASN A 128 8.53 -6.74 18.89
C ASN A 128 9.49 -6.30 17.79
N LEU A 129 9.30 -5.10 17.22
CA LEU A 129 10.17 -4.58 16.17
C LEU A 129 11.50 -4.10 16.73
N ASP A 130 12.59 -4.37 16.01
CA ASP A 130 13.88 -3.71 16.23
C ASP A 130 13.68 -2.18 16.19
N PRO A 131 14.06 -1.42 17.24
CA PRO A 131 13.90 0.03 17.27
C PRO A 131 14.59 0.79 16.12
N LEU A 132 15.55 0.16 15.43
CA LEU A 132 16.22 0.72 14.25
C LEU A 132 15.46 0.45 12.95
N LYS A 133 14.44 -0.40 12.97
CA LYS A 133 13.57 -0.69 11.82
C LYS A 133 12.28 0.10 11.92
N SER A 134 11.66 0.33 10.77
CA SER A 134 10.38 1.04 10.69
C SER A 134 9.26 0.07 10.34
N ALA A 135 8.14 0.17 11.05
CA ALA A 135 6.89 -0.47 10.63
C ALA A 135 5.71 0.37 11.13
N VAL A 136 4.59 0.28 10.42
CA VAL A 136 3.33 0.92 10.80
C VAL A 136 2.20 -0.09 10.63
N ILE A 137 1.36 -0.23 11.65
CA ILE A 137 0.11 -1.01 11.56
C ILE A 137 -1.03 -0.04 11.85
N SER A 138 -1.92 0.13 10.88
CA SER A 138 -3.06 1.03 10.99
C SER A 138 -4.35 0.25 10.84
N ILE A 139 -5.18 0.22 11.90
CA ILE A 139 -6.55 -0.27 11.81
C ILE A 139 -7.46 0.92 11.58
N THR A 140 -8.03 1.03 10.39
CA THR A 140 -8.81 2.18 9.94
C THR A 140 -10.30 1.86 9.82
N MET A 141 -10.68 0.59 9.92
CA MET A 141 -12.06 0.12 9.84
C MET A 141 -12.38 -0.79 11.03
N PHE A 142 -13.51 -0.54 11.67
CA PHE A 142 -14.11 -1.37 12.71
C PHE A 142 -15.62 -1.39 12.50
N GLU A 143 -16.14 -2.49 11.96
CA GLU A 143 -17.56 -2.64 11.63
C GLU A 143 -18.18 -3.78 12.44
N ALA A 144 -19.19 -3.48 13.27
CA ALA A 144 -19.91 -4.47 14.05
C ALA A 144 -21.32 -3.98 14.44
N GLY A 145 -22.30 -4.89 14.31
CA GLY A 145 -23.66 -4.68 14.79
C GLY A 145 -24.45 -3.56 14.08
N SER A 146 -25.73 -3.48 14.41
CA SER A 146 -26.66 -2.48 13.86
C SER A 146 -27.78 -2.09 14.84
N ALA A 147 -27.77 -2.64 16.06
CA ALA A 147 -28.80 -2.42 17.08
C ALA A 147 -28.16 -2.17 18.45
N PHE A 148 -28.75 -1.28 19.25
CA PHE A 148 -28.19 -0.82 20.53
C PHE A 148 -28.17 -1.88 21.64
N ASN A 149 -29.02 -2.90 21.55
CA ASN A 149 -29.26 -3.88 22.63
C ASN A 149 -28.88 -5.32 22.24
N VAL A 150 -28.13 -5.49 21.15
CA VAL A 150 -27.70 -6.79 20.62
C VAL A 150 -26.17 -6.82 20.56
N ILE A 151 -25.58 -7.85 21.15
CA ILE A 151 -24.18 -8.22 20.92
C ILE A 151 -24.12 -8.85 19.53
N PRO A 152 -23.36 -8.28 18.58
CA PRO A 152 -23.26 -8.84 17.24
C PRO A 152 -22.46 -10.14 17.26
N GLU A 153 -22.74 -11.01 16.30
CA GLU A 153 -21.98 -12.25 16.12
C GLU A 153 -20.60 -12.00 15.49
N THR A 154 -20.47 -10.95 14.67
CA THR A 154 -19.25 -10.69 13.90
C THR A 154 -18.81 -9.23 14.02
N VAL A 155 -17.49 -9.02 14.11
CA VAL A 155 -16.83 -7.74 13.82
C VAL A 155 -15.83 -7.94 12.69
N THR A 156 -15.75 -6.97 11.77
CA THR A 156 -14.70 -6.89 10.75
C THR A 156 -13.78 -5.72 11.04
N LEU A 157 -12.49 -6.00 11.14
CA LEU A 157 -11.42 -5.01 11.23
C LEU A 157 -10.70 -4.92 9.89
N GLY A 158 -10.37 -3.72 9.45
CA GLY A 158 -9.65 -3.47 8.20
C GLY A 158 -8.56 -2.43 8.39
N GLY A 159 -7.48 -2.55 7.64
CA GLY A 159 -6.32 -1.70 7.83
C GLY A 159 -5.18 -1.94 6.84
N THR A 160 -4.04 -1.33 7.13
CA THR A 160 -2.81 -1.48 6.34
C THR A 160 -1.60 -1.73 7.23
N VAL A 161 -0.58 -2.37 6.65
CA VAL A 161 0.72 -2.60 7.25
C VAL A 161 1.79 -1.99 6.35
N ARG A 162 2.79 -1.33 6.93
CA ARG A 162 4.00 -0.86 6.25
C ARG A 162 5.24 -1.39 6.95
N THR A 163 6.26 -1.80 6.20
CA THR A 163 7.56 -2.33 6.71
C THR A 163 8.71 -1.98 5.78
#